data_AF-A0A937UDG9-F1
#
_entry.id   AF-A0A937UDG9-F1
#
_cell.length_a   1.000
_cell.length_b   1.000
_cell.length_c   1.000
_cell.angle_alpha   90.00
_cell.angle_beta   90.00
_cell.angle_gamma   90.00
#
_symmetry.space_group_name_H-M   'P 1'
#
loop_
_entity.id
_entity.type
_entity.pdbx_description
1 polymer ?
#
loop_
_entity_poly.entity_id
_entity_poly.type
_entity_poly.pdbx_seq_one_letter_code
_entity_poly.pdbx_strand_id
1 'polypeptide(L)'
;MISIYWHCLGLTGNDEGFVNGALQELVQHLREDPIRLPANIKALNDEPKVAKEINAILNRLCEQSYTFKDAASHIQEVLLDSLLDRVKSSNLGFFIPSLLVYCHRDSAIARSALREDGAGPWGAECCGFAAVYESGNKFVIWHEALHLLGAHDCYEEDDPYRRKPDCNCNSCTMQYVPTEDTVGKWSLCDKNVKKLKDLAEEARKVRRAKKNS
;
A
#
# COMPACT_ATOMS: atom_id res chain seq x y z
N MET A 1 -0.84 11.25 11.61
CA MET A 1 -1.48 11.31 10.28
C MET A 1 -0.93 10.13 9.56
N ILE A 2 -1.78 9.25 9.02
CA ILE A 2 -1.29 8.05 8.36
C ILE A 2 -0.62 8.49 7.06
N SER A 3 0.58 7.98 6.80
CA SER A 3 1.36 8.36 5.62
C SER A 3 1.77 7.10 4.88
N ILE A 4 1.46 7.05 3.59
CA ILE A 4 1.93 6.03 2.67
C ILE A 4 3.05 6.65 1.86
N TYR A 5 4.25 6.07 1.95
CA TYR A 5 5.33 6.40 1.03
C TYR A 5 5.14 5.62 -0.26
N TRP A 6 5.54 6.19 -1.39
CA TRP A 6 5.52 5.49 -2.67
C TRP A 6 6.82 5.67 -3.43
N HIS A 7 7.19 4.67 -4.22
CA HIS A 7 8.41 4.66 -5.02
C HIS A 7 8.21 3.94 -6.35
N CYS A 8 8.81 4.46 -7.42
CA CYS A 8 8.84 3.82 -8.74
C CYS A 8 10.22 3.17 -8.92
N LEU A 9 10.27 1.83 -8.95
CA LEU A 9 11.52 1.08 -9.09
C LEU A 9 11.84 0.82 -10.57
N GLY A 10 12.88 1.46 -11.08
CA GLY A 10 13.33 1.30 -12.46
C GLY A 10 12.40 1.93 -13.50
N LEU A 11 11.44 2.75 -13.06
CA LEU A 11 10.46 3.46 -13.89
C LEU A 11 10.74 4.97 -13.83
N THR A 12 10.41 5.70 -14.90
CA THR A 12 10.68 7.15 -14.97
C THR A 12 9.59 7.90 -15.73
N GLY A 13 9.45 9.20 -15.44
CA GLY A 13 8.59 10.10 -16.20
C GLY A 13 7.10 9.81 -16.01
N ASN A 14 6.45 9.28 -17.05
CA ASN A 14 4.99 9.10 -17.09
C ASN A 14 4.48 8.17 -15.97
N ASP A 15 5.27 7.18 -15.55
CA ASP A 15 4.89 6.25 -14.49
C ASP A 15 4.78 6.93 -13.12
N GLU A 16 5.71 7.83 -12.78
CA GLU A 16 5.66 8.57 -11.51
C GLU A 16 4.41 9.47 -11.47
N GLY A 17 4.09 10.13 -12.59
CA GLY A 17 2.88 10.93 -12.74
C GLY A 17 1.61 10.10 -12.57
N PHE A 18 1.57 8.91 -13.18
CA PHE A 18 0.47 7.96 -13.06
C PHE A 18 0.27 7.48 -11.62
N VAL A 19 1.32 7.00 -10.97
CA VAL A 19 1.26 6.50 -9.58
C VAL A 19 0.84 7.60 -8.61
N ASN A 20 1.44 8.79 -8.72
CA ASN A 20 1.06 9.93 -7.90
C ASN A 20 -0.42 10.30 -8.13
N GLY A 21 -0.86 10.37 -9.39
CA GLY A 21 -2.27 10.65 -9.72
C GLY A 21 -3.24 9.64 -9.10
N ALA A 22 -2.95 8.34 -9.26
CA ALA A 22 -3.74 7.27 -8.68
C ALA A 22 -3.83 7.40 -7.14
N LEU A 23 -2.70 7.59 -6.46
CA LEU A 23 -2.67 7.69 -5.00
C LEU A 23 -3.34 8.97 -4.48
N GLN A 24 -3.25 10.10 -5.20
CA GLN A 24 -3.97 11.33 -4.83
C GLN A 24 -5.48 11.13 -4.92
N GLU A 25 -5.97 10.46 -5.96
CA GLU A 25 -7.38 10.12 -6.13
C GLU A 25 -7.87 9.21 -4.98
N LEU A 26 -7.08 8.19 -4.61
CA LEU A 26 -7.37 7.34 -3.45
C LEU A 26 -7.47 8.17 -2.16
N VAL A 27 -6.51 9.06 -1.91
CA VAL A 27 -6.51 9.92 -0.72
C VAL A 27 -7.75 10.82 -0.69
N GLN A 28 -8.20 11.31 -1.84
CA GLN A 28 -9.46 12.05 -1.93
C GLN A 28 -10.64 11.19 -1.48
N HIS A 29 -10.78 9.99 -2.02
CA HIS A 29 -11.86 9.06 -1.63
C HIS A 29 -11.83 8.68 -0.15
N LEU A 30 -10.64 8.47 0.42
CA LEU A 30 -10.49 8.16 1.84
C LEU A 30 -10.94 9.31 2.76
N ARG A 31 -10.87 10.57 2.29
CA ARG A 31 -11.29 11.75 3.06
C ARG A 31 -12.80 11.98 3.04
N GLU A 32 -13.49 11.41 2.06
CA GLU A 32 -14.93 11.57 1.87
C GLU A 32 -15.74 10.64 2.80
N ASP A 33 -17.05 10.89 2.87
CA ASP A 33 -17.97 9.96 3.51
C ASP A 33 -18.04 8.64 2.72
N PRO A 34 -18.14 7.48 3.39
CA PRO A 34 -18.32 7.33 4.84
C PRO A 34 -17.00 7.21 5.64
N ILE A 35 -15.83 7.21 5.02
CA ILE A 35 -14.55 6.78 5.65
C ILE A 35 -13.93 7.90 6.51
N ARG A 36 -13.78 9.11 5.95
CA ARG A 36 -13.16 10.28 6.59
C ARG A 36 -11.78 10.02 7.21
N LEU A 37 -10.97 9.16 6.61
CA LEU A 37 -9.61 8.82 7.06
C LEU A 37 -8.60 9.86 6.55
N PRO A 38 -7.93 10.63 7.44
CA PRO A 38 -6.88 11.55 7.03
C PRO A 38 -5.59 10.79 6.72
N ALA A 39 -5.44 10.37 5.46
CA ALA A 39 -4.21 9.85 4.88
C ALA A 39 -3.42 10.94 4.14
N ASN A 40 -2.11 10.75 4.08
CA ASN A 40 -1.18 11.52 3.27
C ASN A 40 -0.34 10.57 2.44
N ILE A 41 0.10 11.02 1.28
CA ILE A 41 1.04 10.29 0.44
C ILE A 41 2.31 11.12 0.24
N LYS A 42 3.45 10.44 0.15
CA LYS A 42 4.75 11.09 -0.05
C LYS A 42 5.59 10.27 -1.01
N ALA A 43 6.27 10.93 -1.94
CA ALA A 43 7.26 10.24 -2.75
C ALA A 43 8.43 9.86 -1.83
N LEU A 44 8.96 8.64 -1.95
CA LEU A 44 10.11 8.21 -1.17
C LEU A 44 11.36 9.05 -1.49
N ASN A 45 11.44 9.58 -2.72
CA ASN A 45 12.52 10.46 -3.16
C ASN A 45 12.54 11.80 -2.41
N ASP A 46 11.46 12.19 -1.74
CA ASP A 46 11.44 13.33 -0.81
C ASP A 46 12.26 13.06 0.46
N GLU A 47 12.69 11.81 0.67
CA GLU A 47 13.55 11.35 1.76
C GLU A 47 14.83 10.67 1.19
N PRO A 48 15.77 11.41 0.59
CA PRO A 48 16.84 10.83 -0.24
C PRO A 48 17.73 9.79 0.46
N LYS A 49 17.96 9.95 1.77
CA LYS A 49 18.75 8.99 2.56
C LYS A 49 18.01 7.65 2.67
N VAL A 50 16.73 7.70 3.00
CA VAL A 50 15.86 6.52 3.14
C VAL A 50 15.66 5.85 1.78
N ALA A 51 15.44 6.66 0.74
CA ALA A 51 15.34 6.17 -0.63
C ALA A 51 16.59 5.40 -1.08
N LYS A 52 17.79 5.90 -0.74
CA LYS A 52 19.06 5.22 -1.08
C LYS A 52 19.17 3.85 -0.41
N GLU A 53 18.82 3.75 0.87
CA GLU A 53 18.90 2.49 1.63
C GLU A 53 17.87 1.47 1.13
N ILE A 54 16.63 1.90 0.90
CA ILE A 54 15.58 1.03 0.35
C ILE A 54 15.95 0.55 -1.06
N ASN A 55 16.49 1.41 -1.91
CA ASN A 55 16.98 0.99 -3.22
C ASN A 55 18.11 -0.03 -3.12
N ALA A 56 19.00 0.09 -2.13
CA ALA A 56 20.03 -0.90 -1.91
C ALA A 56 19.45 -2.27 -1.51
N ILE A 57 18.39 -2.29 -0.69
CA ILE A 57 17.65 -3.53 -0.34
C ILE A 57 16.96 -4.11 -1.58
N LEU A 58 16.24 -3.28 -2.34
CA LEU A 58 15.53 -3.71 -3.54
C LEU A 58 16.47 -4.30 -4.60
N ASN A 59 17.70 -3.76 -4.71
CA ASN A 59 18.71 -4.29 -5.62
C ASN A 59 19.34 -5.62 -5.14
N ARG A 60 19.33 -5.91 -3.83
CA ARG A 60 19.81 -7.20 -3.29
C ARG A 60 18.86 -8.36 -3.58
N LEU A 61 17.58 -8.10 -3.86
CA LEU A 61 16.63 -9.13 -4.33
C LEU A 61 17.04 -9.81 -5.64
N CYS A 62 17.96 -9.21 -6.39
CA CYS A 62 18.56 -9.84 -7.56
C CYS A 62 19.43 -11.06 -7.18
N GLU A 63 19.80 -11.22 -5.91
CA GLU A 63 20.59 -12.34 -5.39
C GLU A 63 19.65 -13.50 -5.01
N GLN A 64 19.92 -14.71 -5.51
CA GLN A 64 18.96 -15.83 -5.62
C GLN A 64 18.38 -16.38 -4.30
N SER A 65 18.85 -15.93 -3.13
CA SER A 65 18.42 -16.41 -1.81
C SER A 65 17.53 -15.45 -1.02
N TYR A 66 17.14 -14.31 -1.60
CA TYR A 66 16.46 -13.24 -0.87
C TYR A 66 14.95 -13.18 -1.21
N THR A 67 14.09 -13.36 -0.21
CA THR A 67 12.63 -13.46 -0.37
C THR A 67 11.93 -12.08 -0.38
N PHE A 68 10.71 -12.01 -0.90
CA PHE A 68 9.83 -10.84 -0.80
C PHE A 68 9.59 -10.47 0.67
N LYS A 69 9.34 -11.47 1.52
CA LYS A 69 9.16 -11.27 2.96
C LYS A 69 10.41 -10.74 3.65
N ASP A 70 11.60 -11.19 3.25
CA ASP A 70 12.87 -10.66 3.78
C ASP A 70 13.05 -9.19 3.39
N ALA A 71 12.76 -8.85 2.12
CA ALA A 71 12.82 -7.47 1.66
C ALA A 71 11.81 -6.58 2.38
N ALA A 72 10.57 -7.03 2.52
CA ALA A 72 9.53 -6.32 3.26
C ALA A 72 9.97 -6.05 4.70
N SER A 73 10.53 -7.05 5.38
CA SER A 73 11.03 -6.93 6.76
C SER A 73 12.16 -5.91 6.88
N HIS A 74 13.19 -5.99 6.04
CA HIS A 74 14.32 -5.04 6.10
C HIS A 74 13.91 -3.62 5.67
N ILE A 75 13.01 -3.48 4.70
CA ILE A 75 12.46 -2.17 4.32
C ILE A 75 11.70 -1.58 5.51
N GLN A 76 10.90 -2.39 6.20
CA GLN A 76 10.15 -1.96 7.37
C GLN A 76 11.08 -1.50 8.49
N GLU A 77 12.19 -2.22 8.73
CA GLU A 77 13.24 -1.82 9.68
C GLU A 77 13.86 -0.46 9.30
N VAL A 78 14.28 -0.29 8.03
CA VAL A 78 14.86 0.99 7.57
C VAL A 78 13.87 2.13 7.70
N LEU A 79 12.61 1.92 7.32
CA LEU A 79 11.56 2.93 7.45
C LEU A 79 11.28 3.26 8.90
N LEU A 80 11.18 2.24 9.76
CA LEU A 80 11.00 2.43 11.19
C LEU A 80 12.17 3.23 11.73
N ASP A 81 13.42 2.79 11.59
CA ASP A 81 14.59 3.47 12.17
C ASP A 81 14.75 4.90 11.64
N SER A 82 14.64 5.09 10.32
CA SER A 82 14.84 6.39 9.68
C SER A 82 13.72 7.38 9.98
N LEU A 83 12.50 6.89 10.22
CA LEU A 83 11.32 7.71 10.47
C LEU A 83 10.91 7.68 11.94
N LEU A 84 11.53 6.86 12.81
CA LEU A 84 11.24 6.73 14.25
C LEU A 84 11.68 7.97 15.03
N ASP A 85 12.77 8.63 14.64
CA ASP A 85 13.18 9.86 15.32
C ASP A 85 12.22 11.01 14.98
N ARG A 86 11.69 11.01 13.76
CA ARG A 86 10.58 11.89 13.34
C ARG A 86 9.26 11.46 13.99
N VAL A 87 9.07 10.16 14.12
CA VAL A 87 8.21 9.38 15.02
C VAL A 87 7.97 10.02 16.39
N LYS A 88 9.02 9.83 17.19
CA LYS A 88 9.19 10.26 18.56
C LYS A 88 9.10 11.77 18.69
N SER A 89 9.75 12.54 17.81
CA SER A 89 9.70 14.01 17.85
C SER A 89 8.34 14.59 17.41
N SER A 90 7.61 13.92 16.52
CA SER A 90 6.25 14.30 16.11
C SER A 90 5.17 13.79 17.09
N ASN A 91 5.58 13.05 18.13
CA ASN A 91 4.73 12.40 19.12
C ASN A 91 3.63 11.52 18.52
N LEU A 92 3.64 11.22 17.22
CA LEU A 92 2.54 10.58 16.49
C LEU A 92 2.33 9.15 17.04
N GLY A 93 1.32 8.97 17.88
CA GLY A 93 0.89 7.63 18.31
C GLY A 93 0.55 6.74 17.12
N PHE A 94 0.89 5.46 17.26
CA PHE A 94 0.75 4.35 16.31
C PHE A 94 0.91 4.77 14.83
N PHE A 95 2.17 4.91 14.41
CA PHE A 95 2.54 5.08 13.01
C PHE A 95 3.36 3.87 12.60
N ILE A 96 2.77 3.02 11.77
CA ILE A 96 3.53 2.04 11.00
C ILE A 96 3.84 2.76 9.69
N PRO A 97 5.10 3.15 9.42
CA PRO A 97 5.47 3.64 8.10
C PRO A 97 5.11 2.56 7.09
N SER A 98 4.48 2.95 5.99
CA SER A 98 4.14 2.03 4.92
C SER A 98 4.75 2.48 3.62
N LEU A 99 5.17 1.53 2.78
CA LEU A 99 5.75 1.79 1.47
C LEU A 99 5.04 0.98 0.39
N LEU A 100 4.62 1.67 -0.67
CA LEU A 100 4.19 1.06 -1.92
C LEU A 100 5.28 1.24 -2.99
N VAL A 101 5.72 0.15 -3.61
CA VAL A 101 6.64 0.16 -4.74
C VAL A 101 5.89 -0.22 -6.01
N TYR A 102 5.90 0.67 -6.99
CA TYR A 102 5.42 0.39 -8.34
C TYR A 102 6.63 0.02 -9.23
N CYS A 103 6.54 -1.08 -9.97
CA CYS A 103 7.68 -1.64 -10.70
C CYS A 103 7.25 -2.45 -11.93
N HIS A 104 8.20 -2.80 -12.80
CA HIS A 104 7.94 -3.77 -13.85
C HIS A 104 7.75 -5.19 -13.28
N ARG A 105 6.95 -6.01 -13.98
CA ARG A 105 6.70 -7.42 -13.64
C ARG A 105 7.94 -8.31 -13.68
N ASP A 106 8.94 -7.92 -14.46
CA ASP A 106 10.24 -8.60 -14.53
C ASP A 106 11.26 -8.04 -13.53
N SER A 107 10.87 -7.13 -12.64
CA SER A 107 11.74 -6.68 -11.55
C SER A 107 12.03 -7.83 -10.57
N ALA A 108 13.15 -7.76 -9.87
CA ALA A 108 13.53 -8.79 -8.90
C ALA A 108 12.50 -8.93 -7.76
N ILE A 109 11.93 -7.81 -7.30
CA ILE A 109 10.88 -7.80 -6.28
C ILE A 109 9.60 -8.48 -6.78
N ALA A 110 9.14 -8.17 -8.00
CA ALA A 110 7.95 -8.80 -8.57
C ALA A 110 8.16 -10.30 -8.77
N ARG A 111 9.33 -10.73 -9.26
CA ARG A 111 9.65 -12.16 -9.41
C ARG A 111 9.72 -12.90 -8.06
N SER A 112 10.23 -12.26 -7.00
CA SER A 112 10.22 -12.87 -5.67
C SER A 112 8.79 -12.97 -5.12
N ALA A 113 8.00 -11.90 -5.25
CA ALA A 113 6.59 -11.91 -4.85
C ALA A 113 5.82 -13.04 -5.55
N LEU A 114 5.90 -13.14 -6.88
CA LEU A 114 5.21 -14.15 -7.69
C LEU A 114 5.63 -15.59 -7.34
N ARG A 115 6.86 -15.80 -6.87
CA ARG A 115 7.37 -17.12 -6.49
C ARG A 115 6.89 -17.55 -5.10
N GLU A 116 6.73 -16.61 -4.18
CA GLU A 116 6.26 -16.87 -2.81
C GLU A 116 4.75 -16.90 -2.72
N ASP A 117 4.09 -16.01 -3.44
CA ASP A 117 2.65 -15.84 -3.47
C ASP A 117 2.17 -15.87 -4.92
N GLY A 118 1.97 -17.08 -5.43
CA GLY A 118 1.47 -17.30 -6.80
C GLY A 118 0.03 -16.84 -7.01
N ALA A 119 -0.65 -16.36 -5.96
CA ALA A 119 -2.05 -15.96 -6.01
C ALA A 119 -2.28 -14.51 -6.46
N GLY A 120 -1.28 -13.62 -6.35
CA GLY A 120 -1.39 -12.19 -6.67
C GLY A 120 -0.65 -11.80 -7.95
N PRO A 121 -1.10 -12.12 -9.18
CA PRO A 121 -0.35 -11.84 -10.40
C PRO A 121 -0.14 -10.35 -10.74
N TRP A 122 -0.69 -9.42 -9.96
CA TRP A 122 -0.61 -7.96 -10.18
C TRP A 122 0.07 -7.19 -9.04
N GLY A 123 0.21 -7.80 -7.86
CA GLY A 123 0.69 -7.13 -6.66
C GLY A 123 0.81 -8.08 -5.47
N ALA A 124 1.48 -7.63 -4.42
CA ALA A 124 1.62 -8.34 -3.16
C ALA A 124 1.88 -7.35 -2.01
N GLU A 125 1.35 -7.64 -0.83
CA GLU A 125 1.60 -6.90 0.41
C GLU A 125 2.20 -7.83 1.48
N CYS A 126 3.12 -7.28 2.27
CA CYS A 126 3.61 -7.90 3.49
C CYS A 126 4.15 -6.84 4.45
N CYS A 127 3.72 -6.89 5.72
CA CYS A 127 4.35 -6.15 6.82
C CYS A 127 4.45 -4.64 6.62
N GLY A 128 3.48 -3.99 5.96
CA GLY A 128 3.54 -2.55 5.69
C GLY A 128 4.34 -2.18 4.44
N PHE A 129 4.75 -3.18 3.65
CA PHE A 129 5.33 -3.02 2.34
C PHE A 129 4.43 -3.66 1.27
N ALA A 130 4.16 -2.94 0.19
CA ALA A 130 3.44 -3.49 -0.94
C ALA A 130 4.21 -3.26 -2.24
N ALA A 131 4.17 -4.24 -3.14
CA ALA A 131 4.68 -4.11 -4.50
C ALA A 131 3.53 -4.25 -5.49
N VAL A 132 3.44 -3.31 -6.43
CA VAL A 132 2.53 -3.32 -7.57
C VAL A 132 3.37 -3.52 -8.83
N TYR A 133 2.99 -4.49 -9.64
CA TYR A 133 3.67 -4.80 -10.89
C TYR A 133 2.74 -5.05 -12.07
N GLU A 134 1.47 -4.66 -11.93
CA GLU A 134 0.52 -4.52 -13.02
C GLU A 134 0.59 -3.11 -13.60
N SER A 135 0.95 -3.01 -14.88
CA SER A 135 1.15 -1.73 -15.53
C SER A 135 -0.17 -1.05 -15.87
N GLY A 136 -0.29 0.25 -15.56
CA GLY A 136 -1.39 1.10 -16.04
C GLY A 136 -2.74 0.86 -15.37
N ASN A 137 -2.82 0.02 -14.34
CA ASN A 137 -4.04 -0.23 -13.60
C ASN A 137 -4.03 0.49 -12.24
N LYS A 138 -4.73 1.64 -12.15
CA LYS A 138 -4.78 2.44 -10.91
C LYS A 138 -5.53 1.73 -9.77
N PHE A 139 -6.46 0.84 -10.11
CA PHE A 139 -7.27 0.15 -9.11
C PHE A 139 -6.45 -0.91 -8.36
N VAL A 140 -5.46 -1.52 -9.04
CA VAL A 140 -4.47 -2.37 -8.37
C VAL A 140 -3.60 -1.54 -7.42
N ILE A 141 -3.17 -0.33 -7.81
CA ILE A 141 -2.45 0.57 -6.90
C ILE A 141 -3.29 0.88 -5.66
N TRP A 142 -4.59 1.11 -5.85
CA TRP A 142 -5.51 1.35 -4.73
C TRP A 142 -5.66 0.14 -3.83
N HIS A 143 -5.81 -1.05 -4.41
CA HIS A 143 -5.94 -2.32 -3.72
C HIS A 143 -4.75 -2.55 -2.78
N GLU A 144 -3.53 -2.48 -3.31
CA GLU A 144 -2.31 -2.65 -2.51
C GLU A 144 -2.13 -1.54 -1.48
N ALA A 145 -2.42 -0.29 -1.83
CA ALA A 145 -2.37 0.82 -0.89
C ALA A 145 -3.40 0.69 0.25
N LEU A 146 -4.55 0.07 -0.01
CA LEU A 146 -5.57 -0.19 1.00
C LEU A 146 -5.17 -1.32 1.95
N HIS A 147 -4.45 -2.34 1.49
CA HIS A 147 -3.85 -3.34 2.37
C HIS A 147 -2.88 -2.71 3.38
N LEU A 148 -2.07 -1.73 2.95
CA LEU A 148 -1.21 -0.95 3.85
C LEU A 148 -2.01 -0.17 4.93
N LEU A 149 -3.30 0.07 4.70
CA LEU A 149 -4.22 0.70 5.64
C LEU A 149 -5.06 -0.34 6.42
N GLY A 150 -4.74 -1.63 6.28
CA GLY A 150 -5.38 -2.74 6.97
C GLY A 150 -6.68 -3.23 6.33
N ALA A 151 -7.00 -2.83 5.11
CA ALA A 151 -8.10 -3.43 4.36
C ALA A 151 -7.78 -4.90 4.02
N HIS A 152 -8.82 -5.71 3.87
CA HIS A 152 -8.71 -7.12 3.55
C HIS A 152 -9.30 -7.40 2.18
N ASP A 153 -8.75 -8.43 1.53
CA ASP A 153 -9.31 -9.00 0.32
C ASP A 153 -10.79 -9.34 0.49
N CYS A 154 -11.49 -9.25 -0.64
CA CYS A 154 -12.92 -9.51 -0.76
C CYS A 154 -13.19 -10.52 -1.88
N TYR A 155 -12.50 -11.66 -1.84
CA TYR A 155 -12.66 -12.74 -2.81
C TYR A 155 -12.31 -14.10 -2.19
N GLU A 156 -12.91 -15.16 -2.73
CA GLU A 156 -12.62 -16.54 -2.33
C GLU A 156 -11.14 -16.90 -2.59
N GLU A 157 -10.47 -17.51 -1.62
CA GLU A 157 -9.04 -17.87 -1.72
C GLU A 157 -8.79 -19.00 -2.75
N ASP A 158 -9.79 -19.85 -2.99
CA ASP A 158 -9.69 -21.08 -3.77
C ASP A 158 -9.90 -20.83 -5.28
N ASP A 159 -8.83 -21.04 -6.05
CA ASP A 159 -8.69 -20.91 -7.52
C ASP A 159 -8.58 -19.46 -8.07
N PRO A 160 -7.36 -18.95 -8.36
CA PRO A 160 -7.14 -17.59 -8.89
C PRO A 160 -7.90 -17.29 -10.20
N TYR A 161 -8.31 -18.31 -10.97
CA TYR A 161 -9.03 -18.10 -12.24
C TYR A 161 -10.55 -18.07 -12.09
N ARG A 162 -11.07 -18.36 -10.89
CA ARG A 162 -12.52 -18.45 -10.62
C ARG A 162 -12.97 -17.71 -9.38
N ARG A 163 -12.09 -16.92 -8.76
CA ARG A 163 -12.38 -16.19 -7.52
C ARG A 163 -13.59 -15.30 -7.69
N LYS A 164 -14.59 -15.52 -6.86
CA LYS A 164 -15.79 -14.68 -6.78
C LYS A 164 -15.63 -13.69 -5.64
N PRO A 165 -16.29 -12.52 -5.71
CA PRO A 165 -16.42 -11.65 -4.57
C PRO A 165 -17.05 -12.40 -3.39
N ASP A 166 -16.41 -12.35 -2.22
CA ASP A 166 -16.93 -12.96 -0.98
C ASP A 166 -17.69 -11.93 -0.09
N CYS A 167 -17.75 -10.68 -0.56
CA CYS A 167 -18.35 -9.57 0.16
C CYS A 167 -19.68 -9.14 -0.46
N ASN A 168 -20.43 -8.30 0.26
CA ASN A 168 -21.72 -7.78 -0.18
C ASN A 168 -21.64 -6.70 -1.29
N CYS A 169 -20.46 -6.42 -1.83
CA CYS A 169 -20.24 -5.37 -2.81
C CYS A 169 -19.52 -5.93 -4.05
N ASN A 170 -20.27 -6.14 -5.12
CA ASN A 170 -19.77 -6.66 -6.39
C ASN A 170 -18.81 -5.73 -7.13
N SER A 171 -18.67 -4.48 -6.70
CA SER A 171 -17.72 -3.51 -7.27
C SER A 171 -16.63 -3.09 -6.27
N CYS A 172 -16.38 -3.88 -5.23
CA CYS A 172 -15.42 -3.53 -4.18
C CYS A 172 -13.99 -3.50 -4.76
N THR A 173 -13.24 -2.42 -4.50
CA THR A 173 -11.82 -2.30 -4.92
C THR A 173 -10.94 -3.42 -4.36
N MET A 174 -11.32 -4.04 -3.24
CA MET A 174 -10.59 -5.16 -2.63
C MET A 174 -10.91 -6.52 -3.27
N GLN A 175 -11.54 -6.56 -4.45
CA GLN A 175 -11.75 -7.79 -5.21
C GLN A 175 -10.50 -8.24 -5.97
N TYR A 176 -10.54 -9.47 -6.47
CA TYR A 176 -9.50 -10.06 -7.30
C TYR A 176 -9.37 -9.29 -8.62
N VAL A 177 -8.16 -8.81 -8.95
CA VAL A 177 -7.86 -8.00 -10.15
C VAL A 177 -8.87 -6.85 -10.34
N PRO A 178 -8.86 -5.83 -9.47
CA PRO A 178 -9.78 -4.72 -9.64
C PRO A 178 -9.42 -3.94 -10.91
N THR A 179 -10.43 -3.58 -11.70
CA THR A 179 -10.33 -2.84 -12.96
C THR A 179 -11.40 -1.76 -13.00
N GLU A 180 -11.34 -0.87 -14.00
CA GLU A 180 -12.41 0.12 -14.21
C GLU A 180 -13.76 -0.56 -14.46
N ASP A 181 -13.79 -1.67 -15.19
CA ASP A 181 -15.02 -2.40 -15.51
C ASP A 181 -15.63 -3.07 -14.28
N THR A 182 -14.81 -3.56 -13.35
CA THR A 182 -15.29 -4.26 -12.15
C THR A 182 -15.61 -3.30 -11.00
N VAL A 183 -14.78 -2.29 -10.78
CA VAL A 183 -14.92 -1.34 -9.67
C VAL A 183 -15.80 -0.14 -10.04
N GLY A 184 -15.84 0.23 -11.33
CA GLY A 184 -16.39 1.49 -11.78
C GLY A 184 -15.54 2.65 -11.27
N LYS A 185 -16.17 3.57 -10.53
CA LYS A 185 -15.50 4.79 -10.06
C LYS A 185 -14.66 4.57 -8.80
N TRP A 186 -15.28 4.03 -7.75
CA TRP A 186 -14.70 3.77 -6.43
C TRP A 186 -15.79 3.10 -5.58
N SER A 187 -15.49 1.98 -4.93
CA SER A 187 -16.40 1.37 -3.97
C SER A 187 -15.67 0.44 -3.02
N LEU A 188 -16.15 0.36 -1.78
CA LEU A 188 -15.69 -0.59 -0.77
C LEU A 188 -16.89 -1.23 -0.09
N CYS A 189 -16.76 -2.49 0.29
CA CYS A 189 -17.75 -3.18 1.11
C CYS A 189 -17.78 -2.63 2.54
N ASP A 190 -18.88 -2.90 3.26
CA ASP A 190 -19.09 -2.38 4.62
C ASP A 190 -17.99 -2.82 5.59
N LYS A 191 -17.44 -4.04 5.41
CA LYS A 191 -16.33 -4.58 6.20
C LYS A 191 -15.09 -3.68 6.12
N ASN A 192 -14.66 -3.35 4.90
CA ASN A 192 -13.47 -2.52 4.71
C ASN A 192 -13.74 -1.04 5.04
N VAL A 193 -14.95 -0.53 4.78
CA VAL A 193 -15.36 0.80 5.25
C VAL A 193 -15.26 0.89 6.77
N LYS A 194 -15.76 -0.11 7.51
CA LYS A 194 -15.69 -0.13 8.98
C LYS A 194 -14.23 -0.14 9.46
N LYS A 195 -13.39 -1.00 8.89
CA LYS A 195 -11.97 -1.08 9.25
C LYS A 195 -11.26 0.27 9.10
N LEU A 196 -11.47 0.96 7.99
CA LEU A 196 -10.86 2.26 7.73
C LEU A 196 -11.44 3.38 8.62
N LYS A 197 -12.73 3.30 8.98
CA LYS A 197 -13.35 4.20 9.98
C LYS A 197 -12.73 4.01 11.35
N ASP A 198 -12.57 2.77 11.81
CA ASP A 198 -11.98 2.46 13.12
C ASP A 198 -10.56 3.03 13.19
N LEU A 199 -9.77 2.83 12.13
CA LEU A 199 -8.44 3.43 11.98
C LEU A 199 -8.48 4.97 12.01
N ALA A 200 -9.47 5.59 11.35
CA ALA A 200 -9.64 7.04 11.38
C ALA A 200 -10.00 7.56 12.78
N GLU A 201 -10.82 6.82 13.54
CA GLU A 201 -11.16 7.15 14.91
C GLU A 201 -9.97 7.05 15.85
N GLU A 202 -9.17 5.99 15.74
CA GLU A 202 -7.93 5.83 16.48
C GLU A 202 -6.98 7.00 16.23
N ALA A 203 -6.76 7.35 14.96
CA ALA A 203 -5.95 8.50 14.58
C ALA A 203 -6.48 9.83 15.17
N ARG A 204 -7.80 9.99 15.33
CA ARG A 204 -8.41 11.17 15.99
C ARG A 204 -8.26 11.13 17.51
N LYS A 205 -8.45 9.97 18.16
CA LYS A 205 -8.28 9.80 19.61
C LYS A 205 -6.86 10.18 20.03
N VAL A 206 -5.85 9.67 19.32
CA VAL A 206 -4.43 10.00 19.53
C VAL A 206 -4.18 11.51 19.39
N ARG A 207 -4.83 12.19 18.44
CA ARG A 207 -4.72 13.65 18.28
C ARG A 207 -5.39 14.44 19.41
N ARG A 208 -6.54 13.99 19.90
CA ARG A 208 -7.30 14.67 20.97
C ARG A 208 -6.62 14.55 22.33
N ALA A 209 -6.15 13.35 22.69
CA ALA A 209 -5.44 13.11 23.95
C ALA A 209 -4.29 14.11 24.16
N LYS A 210 -3.60 14.48 23.08
CA LYS A 210 -2.50 15.44 23.10
C LYS A 210 -2.90 16.90 23.25
N LYS A 211 -4.08 17.32 22.79
CA LYS A 211 -4.51 18.72 22.97
C LYS A 211 -4.77 19.06 24.43
N ASN A 212 -4.92 18.04 25.27
CA ASN A 212 -5.30 18.14 26.68
C ASN A 212 -4.14 17.77 27.64
N SER A 213 -2.95 17.46 27.12
CA SER A 213 -1.72 17.17 27.87
C SER A 213 -0.72 18.30 27.71
#